data_AF-A0A9D8MJD3-F1
#
_entry.id   AF-A0A9D8MJD3-F1
#
_cell.length_a   1.000
_cell.length_b   1.000
_cell.length_c   1.000
_cell.angle_alpha   90.00
_cell.angle_beta   90.00
_cell.angle_gamma   90.00
#
_symmetry.space_group_name_H-M   'P 1'
#
loop_
_entity.id
_entity.type
_entity.pdbx_description
1 polymer ?
#
loop_
_entity_poly.entity_id
_entity_poly.type
_entity_poly.pdbx_seq_one_letter_code
_entity_poly.pdbx_strand_id
1 'polypeptide(L)'
;MKKTDSDKRKRRQRKPAEKPVSEWLKRIEAREKLEELQSHPELAGYPGYELKNLRQYGDPDAWFLLLMKQPQLAPPDDWWDDLRRWSSLPWGQLLAAQPKFEKYCCWESVSRLELVKLALLAPEIFARQFPGGQWCDLCVFLSTSEWRKLLTDVPDADKYLDMDAVRKKLSINDWLRILAKQPNLEKYIDWAQIDGCPSPYWPYLLYRQPQFAIHCDFSQWEGRHISYLLSKHPQLKTPEMEQKIGEDQIWEEYLAEKEYGE
;
A
#
# COMPACT_ATOMS: atom_id res chain seq x y z
N MET A 1 25.62 -49.60 40.78
CA MET A 1 24.64 -48.64 41.33
C MET A 1 24.87 -47.29 40.66
N LYS A 2 24.15 -47.01 39.56
CA LYS A 2 22.98 -46.11 39.50
C LYS A 2 23.16 -44.79 40.29
N LYS A 3 23.36 -43.69 39.57
CA LYS A 3 22.33 -42.65 39.38
C LYS A 3 22.66 -41.74 38.19
N THR A 4 21.70 -41.69 37.26
CA THR A 4 21.38 -40.60 36.34
C THR A 4 21.08 -39.32 37.16
N ASP A 5 20.92 -38.10 36.66
CA ASP A 5 20.39 -37.60 35.40
C ASP A 5 20.65 -36.08 35.39
N SER A 6 20.59 -35.50 34.19
CA SER A 6 20.04 -34.16 33.93
C SER A 6 20.08 -33.12 35.06
N ASP A 7 20.98 -32.13 34.97
CA ASP A 7 20.51 -30.74 34.88
C ASP A 7 21.63 -29.71 34.67
N LYS A 8 21.25 -28.57 34.07
CA LYS A 8 22.02 -27.32 33.85
C LYS A 8 22.52 -27.06 32.42
N ARG A 9 21.65 -27.27 31.43
CA ARG A 9 21.56 -26.32 30.30
C ARG A 9 20.93 -25.00 30.80
N LYS A 10 21.73 -24.11 31.39
CA LYS A 10 21.33 -22.71 31.58
C LYS A 10 21.35 -21.99 30.23
N ARG A 11 20.30 -22.19 29.42
CA ARG A 11 19.91 -21.23 28.39
C ARG A 11 19.61 -19.92 29.11
N ARG A 12 20.54 -18.96 29.04
CA ARG A 12 20.25 -17.55 29.33
C ARG A 12 19.20 -17.09 28.33
N GLN A 13 17.93 -17.24 28.67
CA GLN A 13 16.86 -16.44 28.07
C GLN A 13 17.20 -14.98 28.41
N ARG A 14 17.76 -14.24 27.45
CA ARG A 14 17.77 -12.78 27.51
C ARG A 14 16.29 -12.37 27.42
N LYS A 15 15.70 -12.00 28.56
CA LYS A 15 14.42 -11.27 28.56
C LYS A 15 14.62 -10.04 27.68
N PRO A 16 13.75 -9.77 26.69
CA PRO A 16 13.80 -8.51 25.97
C PRO A 16 13.60 -7.40 27.01
N ALA A 17 14.52 -6.42 27.03
CA ALA A 17 14.38 -5.26 27.89
C ALA A 17 13.11 -4.51 27.46
N GLU A 18 12.09 -4.52 28.32
CA GLU A 18 10.91 -3.66 28.14
C GLU A 18 11.41 -2.22 28.14
N LYS A 19 11.34 -1.58 26.97
CA LYS A 19 11.64 -0.15 26.88
C LYS A 19 10.61 0.61 27.73
N PRO A 20 11.04 1.59 28.54
CA PRO A 20 10.13 2.31 29.42
C PRO A 20 9.05 3.03 28.61
N VAL A 21 7.81 3.03 29.12
CA VAL A 21 6.62 3.65 28.50
C VAL A 21 6.88 5.09 28.01
N SER A 22 7.77 5.81 28.69
CA SER A 22 8.20 7.17 28.32
C SER A 22 8.93 7.26 26.97
N GLU A 23 9.64 6.22 26.52
CA GLU A 23 10.31 6.21 25.22
C GLU A 23 9.31 5.99 24.08
N TRP A 24 8.28 5.16 24.31
CA TRP A 24 7.23 4.92 23.33
C TRP A 24 6.37 6.18 23.09
N LEU A 25 6.00 6.90 24.16
CA LEU A 25 5.27 8.16 24.05
C LEU A 25 6.03 9.21 23.24
N LYS A 26 7.34 9.35 23.47
CA LYS A 26 8.19 10.26 22.69
C LYS A 26 8.24 9.92 21.20
N ARG A 27 8.16 8.63 20.85
CA ARG A 27 8.12 8.19 19.43
C ARG A 27 6.82 8.55 18.75
N ILE A 28 5.69 8.41 19.45
CA ILE A 28 4.38 8.84 18.94
C ILE A 28 4.38 10.35 18.74
N GLU A 29 4.78 11.11 19.76
CA GLU A 29 4.83 12.57 19.68
C GLU A 29 5.74 13.05 18.52
N ALA A 30 6.90 12.42 18.35
CA ALA A 30 7.79 12.75 17.24
C ALA A 30 7.18 12.44 15.88
N ARG A 31 6.44 11.34 15.75
CA ARG A 31 5.74 10.99 14.51
C ARG A 31 4.64 11.99 14.18
N GLU A 32 3.80 12.35 15.15
CA GLU A 32 2.72 13.33 14.97
C GLU A 32 3.29 14.67 14.50
N LYS A 33 4.38 15.14 15.13
CA LYS A 33 5.07 16.36 14.71
C LYS A 33 5.65 16.28 13.31
N LEU A 34 6.19 15.13 12.90
CA LEU A 34 6.67 14.92 11.52
C LEU A 34 5.50 14.94 10.53
N GLU A 35 4.34 14.41 10.89
CA GLU A 35 3.13 14.45 10.07
C GLU A 35 2.58 15.89 9.96
N GLU A 36 2.59 16.67 11.04
CA GLU A 36 2.22 18.09 11.03
C GLU A 36 3.16 18.92 10.14
N LEU A 37 4.47 18.69 10.23
CA LEU A 37 5.47 19.36 9.39
C LEU A 37 5.28 19.09 7.89
N GLN A 38 4.62 17.99 7.50
CA GLN A 38 4.28 17.75 6.09
C GLN A 38 3.33 18.81 5.54
N SER A 39 2.44 19.33 6.39
CA SER A 39 1.42 20.33 6.02
C SER A 39 1.86 21.75 6.41
N HIS A 40 2.66 21.88 7.47
CA HIS A 40 3.08 23.13 8.08
C HIS A 40 4.61 23.18 8.26
N PRO A 41 5.40 23.25 7.18
CA PRO A 41 6.86 23.23 7.26
C PRO A 41 7.45 24.43 8.05
N GLU A 42 6.71 25.52 8.19
CA GLU A 42 7.05 26.69 9.00
C GLU A 42 7.22 26.37 10.49
N LEU A 43 6.59 25.28 10.98
CA LEU A 43 6.70 24.86 12.37
C LEU A 43 8.12 24.42 12.74
N ALA A 44 8.98 24.10 11.76
CA ALA A 44 10.36 23.67 12.02
C ALA A 44 11.21 24.70 12.80
N GLY A 45 10.79 25.98 12.84
CA GLY A 45 11.43 27.03 13.64
C GLY A 45 10.89 27.18 15.06
N TYR A 46 9.83 26.46 15.42
CA TYR A 46 9.15 26.59 16.71
C TYR A 46 9.68 25.60 17.74
N PRO A 47 9.70 25.98 19.04
CA PRO A 47 10.06 25.08 20.11
C PRO A 47 9.27 23.78 20.07
N GLY A 48 9.96 22.65 20.18
CA GLY A 48 9.37 21.31 20.14
C GLY A 48 9.32 20.66 18.75
N TYR A 49 9.62 21.38 17.67
CA TYR A 49 9.75 20.86 16.30
C TYR A 49 11.20 20.82 15.82
N GLU A 50 12.16 20.88 16.74
CA GLU A 50 13.56 20.85 16.37
C GLU A 50 13.88 19.52 15.69
N LEU A 51 14.30 19.57 14.42
CA LEU A 51 14.56 18.37 13.61
C LEU A 51 15.55 17.42 14.29
N LYS A 52 16.52 17.96 15.05
CA LYS A 52 17.48 17.17 15.85
C LYS A 52 16.81 16.33 16.94
N ASN A 53 15.74 16.81 17.57
CA ASN A 53 15.00 16.07 18.58
C ASN A 53 14.11 15.01 17.92
N LEU A 54 13.47 15.39 16.82
CA LEU A 54 12.67 14.49 15.99
C LEU A 54 13.53 13.38 15.35
N ARG A 55 14.86 13.55 15.21
CA ARG A 55 15.81 12.47 14.87
C ARG A 55 15.69 11.28 15.79
N GLN A 56 15.76 11.57 17.08
CA GLN A 56 16.05 10.57 18.09
C GLN A 56 14.88 9.62 18.28
N TYR A 57 13.67 10.14 18.08
CA TYR A 57 12.43 9.44 18.35
C TYR A 57 11.55 9.26 17.10
N GLY A 58 11.84 9.99 16.02
CA GLY A 58 11.10 9.90 14.77
C GLY A 58 11.36 8.59 14.04
N ASP A 59 10.29 8.06 13.48
CA ASP A 59 10.33 6.88 12.61
C ASP A 59 11.02 7.24 11.28
N PRO A 60 12.02 6.47 10.81
CA PRO A 60 12.63 6.67 9.50
C PRO A 60 11.62 6.81 8.35
N ASP A 61 10.50 6.08 8.41
CA ASP A 61 9.46 6.16 7.37
C ASP A 61 8.68 7.49 7.43
N ALA A 62 8.41 8.01 8.64
CA ALA A 62 7.80 9.34 8.80
C ALA A 62 8.71 10.45 8.27
N TRP A 63 10.02 10.33 8.49
CA TRP A 63 11.02 11.21 7.89
C TRP A 63 11.05 11.11 6.37
N PHE A 64 11.04 9.89 5.83
CA PHE A 64 11.03 9.66 4.38
C PHE A 64 9.81 10.35 3.72
N LEU A 65 8.62 10.19 4.31
CA LEU A 65 7.39 10.86 3.84
C LEU A 65 7.46 12.38 3.98
N LEU A 66 8.07 12.89 5.06
CA LEU A 66 8.30 14.33 5.22
C LEU A 66 9.20 14.85 4.10
N LEU A 67 10.31 14.18 3.80
CA LEU A 67 11.26 14.62 2.77
C LEU A 67 10.67 14.56 1.37
N MET A 68 9.76 13.62 1.10
CA MET A 68 9.02 13.59 -0.16
C MET A 68 8.19 14.87 -0.38
N LYS A 69 7.59 15.42 0.68
CA LYS A 69 6.70 16.58 0.61
C LYS A 69 7.41 17.92 0.85
N GLN A 70 8.35 17.95 1.79
CA GLN A 70 9.01 19.14 2.31
C GLN A 70 10.53 18.98 2.24
N PRO A 71 11.10 18.95 1.03
CA PRO A 71 12.48 18.58 0.82
C PRO A 71 13.48 19.66 1.28
N GLN A 72 13.02 20.83 1.69
CA GLN A 72 13.80 21.88 2.36
C GLN A 72 14.10 21.56 3.82
N LEU A 73 13.32 20.67 4.44
CA LEU A 73 13.58 20.16 5.79
C LEU A 73 14.60 19.00 5.79
N ALA A 74 15.35 18.88 4.69
CA ALA A 74 16.40 17.89 4.56
C ALA A 74 17.45 18.05 5.66
N PRO A 75 17.89 16.95 6.26
CA PRO A 75 18.94 17.00 7.26
C PRO A 75 20.32 17.34 6.75
N PRO A 76 21.24 17.58 7.69
CA PRO A 76 22.67 17.41 7.48
C PRO A 76 23.05 16.01 6.94
N ASP A 77 24.23 15.93 6.31
CA ASP A 77 24.66 14.76 5.54
C ASP A 77 24.79 13.45 6.35
N ASP A 78 25.09 13.52 7.65
CA ASP A 78 25.27 12.35 8.52
C ASP A 78 23.95 11.62 8.83
N TRP A 79 22.79 12.21 8.50
CA TRP A 79 21.49 11.63 8.84
C TRP A 79 21.00 10.58 7.83
N TRP A 80 21.48 10.68 6.59
CA TRP A 80 21.04 9.80 5.51
C TRP A 80 21.43 8.35 5.76
N ASP A 81 22.45 8.09 6.58
CA ASP A 81 22.83 6.74 7.02
C ASP A 81 21.72 6.04 7.80
N ASP A 82 21.02 6.76 8.68
CA ASP A 82 19.92 6.21 9.47
C ASP A 82 18.72 5.91 8.56
N LEU A 83 18.37 6.83 7.67
CA LEU A 83 17.30 6.64 6.68
C LEU A 83 17.59 5.44 5.77
N ARG A 84 18.83 5.30 5.28
CA ARG A 84 19.24 4.17 4.45
C ARG A 84 19.14 2.83 5.18
N ARG A 85 19.48 2.79 6.47
CA ARG A 85 19.51 1.55 7.25
C ARG A 85 18.14 1.12 7.74
N TRP A 86 17.27 2.07 8.05
CA TRP A 86 16.08 1.80 8.87
C TRP A 86 14.76 2.16 8.21
N SER A 87 14.75 2.90 7.10
CA SER A 87 13.51 3.12 6.36
C SER A 87 13.13 1.85 5.59
N SER A 88 11.84 1.50 5.68
CA SER A 88 11.23 0.44 4.89
C SER A 88 10.65 0.94 3.56
N LEU A 89 10.66 2.26 3.37
CA LEU A 89 10.04 2.89 2.21
C LEU A 89 10.95 2.87 0.96
N PRO A 90 10.32 2.78 -0.23
CA PRO A 90 11.04 2.58 -1.48
C PRO A 90 11.75 3.86 -1.95
N TRP A 91 13.08 3.86 -1.98
CA TRP A 91 13.90 5.00 -2.41
C TRP A 91 13.51 5.56 -3.79
N GLY A 92 13.06 4.70 -4.71
CA GLY A 92 12.57 5.14 -6.03
C GLY A 92 11.43 6.16 -5.96
N GLN A 93 10.55 6.09 -4.95
CA GLN A 93 9.49 7.09 -4.76
C GLN A 93 10.03 8.44 -4.29
N LEU A 94 10.99 8.44 -3.36
CA LEU A 94 11.64 9.67 -2.92
C LEU A 94 12.40 10.33 -4.05
N LEU A 95 13.13 9.56 -4.85
CA LEU A 95 13.87 10.09 -6.00
C LEU A 95 12.94 10.65 -7.08
N ALA A 96 11.84 9.96 -7.37
CA ALA A 96 10.84 10.47 -8.31
C ALA A 96 10.20 11.78 -7.82
N ALA A 97 9.94 11.90 -6.52
CA ALA A 97 9.39 13.13 -5.94
C ALA A 97 10.45 14.24 -5.81
N GLN A 98 11.70 13.89 -5.49
CA GLN A 98 12.76 14.80 -5.08
C GLN A 98 14.13 14.38 -5.66
N PRO A 99 14.38 14.64 -6.95
CA PRO A 99 15.60 14.21 -7.64
C PRO A 99 16.91 14.65 -6.98
N LYS A 100 16.90 15.76 -6.25
CA LYS A 100 18.10 16.29 -5.56
C LYS A 100 18.67 15.36 -4.48
N PHE A 101 17.92 14.35 -4.04
CA PHE A 101 18.38 13.36 -3.06
C PHE A 101 19.07 12.15 -3.70
N GLU A 102 19.26 12.14 -5.02
CA GLU A 102 19.94 11.07 -5.77
C GLU A 102 21.29 10.67 -5.16
N LYS A 103 22.11 11.65 -4.75
CA LYS A 103 23.43 11.41 -4.17
C LYS A 103 23.42 10.66 -2.82
N TYR A 104 22.27 10.60 -2.15
CA TYR A 104 22.09 9.89 -0.89
C TYR A 104 21.43 8.52 -1.06
N CYS A 105 21.00 8.17 -2.26
CA CYS A 105 20.29 6.91 -2.51
C CYS A 105 21.20 5.71 -2.27
N CYS A 106 20.64 4.69 -1.61
CA CYS A 106 21.25 3.38 -1.45
C CYS A 106 20.88 2.48 -2.64
N TRP A 107 21.52 2.70 -3.79
CA TRP A 107 21.20 2.03 -5.04
C TRP A 107 21.25 0.50 -4.95
N GLU A 108 22.11 -0.04 -4.09
CA GLU A 108 22.24 -1.49 -3.84
C GLU A 108 21.02 -2.09 -3.16
N SER A 109 20.20 -1.26 -2.50
CA SER A 109 18.96 -1.70 -1.85
C SER A 109 17.70 -1.46 -2.69
N VAL A 110 17.83 -0.74 -3.82
CA VAL A 110 16.69 -0.43 -4.68
C VAL A 110 16.26 -1.71 -5.40
N SER A 111 15.02 -2.13 -5.14
CA SER A 111 14.50 -3.35 -5.76
C SER A 111 14.31 -3.17 -7.25
N ARG A 112 14.27 -4.29 -7.99
CA ARG A 112 13.97 -4.25 -9.44
C ARG A 112 12.64 -3.55 -9.75
N LEU A 113 11.58 -3.81 -8.97
CA LEU A 113 10.30 -3.11 -9.14
C LEU A 113 10.46 -1.60 -8.96
N GLU A 114 11.26 -1.16 -7.99
CA GLU A 114 11.53 0.26 -7.76
C GLU A 114 12.33 0.89 -8.88
N LEU A 115 13.31 0.17 -9.45
CA LEU A 115 14.05 0.62 -10.63
C LEU A 115 13.12 0.83 -11.83
N VAL A 116 12.20 -0.10 -12.08
CA VAL A 116 11.20 0.04 -13.15
C VAL A 116 10.30 1.26 -12.88
N LYS A 117 9.80 1.42 -11.64
CA LYS A 117 8.98 2.58 -11.28
C LYS A 117 9.74 3.89 -11.45
N LEU A 118 10.99 3.93 -11.02
CA LEU A 118 11.86 5.10 -11.17
C LEU A 118 12.07 5.43 -12.65
N ALA A 119 12.32 4.42 -13.50
CA ALA A 119 12.47 4.63 -14.93
C ALA A 119 11.20 5.22 -15.59
N LEU A 120 10.02 4.88 -15.09
CA LEU A 120 8.75 5.42 -15.60
C LEU A 120 8.41 6.80 -15.03
N LEU A 121 8.73 7.05 -13.76
CA LEU A 121 8.35 8.29 -13.05
C LEU A 121 9.40 9.41 -13.16
N ALA A 122 10.68 9.04 -13.28
CA ALA A 122 11.82 9.95 -13.38
C ALA A 122 12.91 9.34 -14.30
N PRO A 123 12.63 9.23 -15.61
CA PRO A 123 13.50 8.57 -16.58
C PRO A 123 14.91 9.17 -16.63
N GLU A 124 15.06 10.46 -16.39
CA GLU A 124 16.34 11.16 -16.36
C GLU A 124 17.26 10.68 -15.22
N ILE A 125 16.71 10.38 -14.04
CA ILE A 125 17.49 9.84 -12.92
C ILE A 125 17.94 8.42 -13.27
N PHE A 126 17.02 7.60 -13.78
CA PHE A 126 17.34 6.24 -14.19
C PHE A 126 18.43 6.22 -15.26
N ALA A 127 18.33 7.07 -16.28
CA ALA A 127 19.31 7.15 -17.37
C ALA A 127 20.70 7.62 -16.90
N ARG A 128 20.77 8.53 -15.92
CA ARG A 128 22.04 8.94 -15.31
C ARG A 128 22.70 7.80 -14.54
N GLN A 129 21.93 7.09 -13.72
CA GLN A 129 22.46 6.02 -12.87
C GLN A 129 22.80 4.75 -13.66
N PHE A 130 22.04 4.45 -14.72
CA PHE A 130 22.21 3.27 -15.55
C PHE A 130 22.38 3.65 -17.03
N PRO A 131 23.52 4.26 -17.42
CA PRO A 131 23.75 4.64 -18.81
C PRO A 131 23.71 3.40 -19.72
N GLY A 132 22.77 3.37 -20.66
CA GLY A 132 22.56 2.25 -21.58
C GLY A 132 21.70 1.10 -21.03
N GLY A 133 21.23 1.19 -19.79
CA GLY A 133 20.27 0.25 -19.23
C GLY A 133 18.88 0.42 -19.84
N GLN A 134 18.23 -0.69 -20.18
CA GLN A 134 16.84 -0.67 -20.62
C GLN A 134 15.93 -1.21 -19.51
N TRP A 135 15.05 -0.36 -18.98
CA TRP A 135 14.14 -0.77 -17.90
C TRP A 135 13.16 -1.85 -18.34
N CYS A 136 12.85 -1.96 -19.64
CA CYS A 136 11.99 -3.02 -20.18
C CYS A 136 12.60 -4.42 -19.98
N ASP A 137 13.93 -4.55 -19.94
CA ASP A 137 14.60 -5.83 -19.65
C ASP A 137 14.33 -6.28 -18.20
N LEU A 138 14.16 -5.32 -17.28
CA LEU A 138 13.80 -5.60 -15.89
C LEU A 138 12.34 -6.05 -15.76
N CYS A 139 11.44 -5.55 -16.62
CA CYS A 139 10.02 -5.90 -16.60
C CYS A 139 9.77 -7.40 -16.84
N VAL A 140 10.61 -8.04 -17.65
CA VAL A 140 10.48 -9.48 -17.97
C VAL A 140 10.48 -10.35 -16.70
N PHE A 141 11.23 -9.92 -15.69
CA PHE A 141 11.40 -10.69 -14.46
C PHE A 141 10.41 -10.34 -13.35
N LEU A 142 9.52 -9.35 -13.55
CA LEU A 142 8.51 -8.98 -12.56
C LEU A 142 7.50 -10.12 -12.38
N SER A 143 7.24 -10.47 -11.12
CA SER A 143 6.16 -11.37 -10.71
C SER A 143 4.79 -10.73 -10.94
N THR A 144 3.73 -11.54 -10.95
CA THR A 144 2.34 -11.07 -11.04
C THR A 144 1.99 -10.03 -9.97
N SER A 145 2.45 -10.24 -8.72
CA SER A 145 2.23 -9.27 -7.63
C SER A 145 2.95 -7.95 -7.86
N GLU A 146 4.18 -8.00 -8.40
CA GLU A 146 4.93 -6.80 -8.77
C GLU A 146 4.30 -6.05 -9.94
N TRP A 147 3.83 -6.75 -10.98
CA TRP A 147 3.07 -6.15 -12.08
C TRP A 147 1.82 -5.44 -11.59
N ARG A 148 1.03 -6.09 -10.73
CA ARG A 148 -0.13 -5.46 -10.10
C ARG A 148 0.25 -4.20 -9.32
N LYS A 149 1.32 -4.26 -8.53
CA LYS A 149 1.81 -3.11 -7.75
C LYS A 149 2.33 -2.00 -8.66
N LEU A 150 2.99 -2.32 -9.77
CA LEU A 150 3.44 -1.36 -10.79
C LEU A 150 2.26 -0.61 -11.38
N LEU A 151 1.27 -1.34 -11.92
CA LEU A 151 0.06 -0.75 -12.52
C LEU A 151 -0.85 -0.07 -11.51
N THR A 152 -0.72 -0.35 -10.21
CA THR A 152 -1.47 0.37 -9.17
C THR A 152 -0.79 1.70 -8.83
N ASP A 153 0.54 1.68 -8.71
CA ASP A 153 1.30 2.80 -8.14
C ASP A 153 1.79 3.81 -9.19
N VAL A 154 1.94 3.40 -10.46
CA VAL A 154 2.42 4.28 -11.54
C VAL A 154 1.24 4.76 -12.38
N PRO A 155 0.88 6.05 -12.34
CA PRO A 155 -0.17 6.59 -13.20
C PRO A 155 0.27 6.55 -14.67
N ASP A 156 -0.68 6.36 -15.57
CA ASP A 156 -0.45 6.31 -17.03
C ASP A 156 0.61 5.28 -17.46
N ALA A 157 0.80 4.20 -16.68
CA ALA A 157 1.76 3.16 -17.00
C ALA A 157 1.49 2.51 -18.37
N ASP A 158 0.24 2.56 -18.85
CA ASP A 158 -0.17 2.05 -20.16
C ASP A 158 0.47 2.77 -21.35
N LYS A 159 0.97 4.01 -21.17
CA LYS A 159 1.68 4.74 -22.22
C LYS A 159 3.07 4.17 -22.51
N TYR A 160 3.63 3.41 -21.57
CA TYR A 160 5.01 2.94 -21.62
C TYR A 160 5.11 1.43 -21.75
N LEU A 161 4.06 0.70 -21.38
CA LEU A 161 4.07 -0.76 -21.29
C LEU A 161 3.37 -1.40 -22.49
N ASP A 162 3.85 -2.58 -22.89
CA ASP A 162 3.09 -3.50 -23.75
C ASP A 162 1.94 -4.10 -22.94
N MET A 163 0.77 -3.44 -23.00
CA MET A 163 -0.40 -3.82 -22.22
C MET A 163 -1.00 -5.18 -22.64
N ASP A 164 -0.78 -5.63 -23.88
CA ASP A 164 -1.25 -6.94 -24.33
C ASP A 164 -0.44 -8.07 -23.67
N ALA A 165 0.87 -7.89 -23.53
CA ALA A 165 1.72 -8.81 -22.78
C ALA A 165 1.38 -8.82 -21.28
N VAL A 166 1.12 -7.64 -20.70
CA VAL A 166 0.76 -7.52 -19.28
C VAL A 166 -0.59 -8.16 -18.98
N ARG A 167 -1.60 -7.96 -19.85
CA ARG A 167 -2.93 -8.57 -19.71
C ARG A 167 -2.87 -10.09 -19.58
N LYS A 168 -2.00 -10.75 -20.34
CA LYS A 168 -1.83 -12.22 -20.30
C LYS A 168 -1.19 -12.73 -19.01
N LYS A 169 -0.52 -11.88 -18.23
CA LYS A 169 0.18 -12.25 -16.98
C LYS A 169 -0.69 -12.11 -15.73
N LEU A 170 -1.75 -11.31 -15.79
CA LEU A 170 -2.55 -10.93 -14.64
C LEU A 170 -3.88 -11.68 -14.62
N SER A 171 -4.32 -12.09 -13.43
CA SER A 171 -5.64 -12.68 -13.25
C SER A 171 -6.73 -11.60 -13.27
N ILE A 172 -7.98 -12.00 -13.49
CA ILE A 172 -9.16 -11.11 -13.36
C ILE A 172 -9.17 -10.43 -11.97
N ASN A 173 -8.84 -11.16 -10.91
CA ASN A 173 -8.78 -10.62 -9.55
C ASN A 173 -7.69 -9.55 -9.39
N ASP A 174 -6.56 -9.67 -10.09
CA ASP A 174 -5.53 -8.63 -10.09
C ASP A 174 -6.02 -7.39 -10.84
N TRP A 175 -6.71 -7.57 -11.95
CA TRP A 175 -7.32 -6.49 -12.72
C TRP A 175 -8.38 -5.73 -11.94
N LEU A 176 -9.30 -6.40 -11.23
CA LEU A 176 -10.30 -5.73 -10.39
C LEU A 176 -9.65 -4.87 -9.29
N ARG A 177 -8.53 -5.34 -8.72
CA ARG A 177 -7.74 -4.56 -7.76
C ARG A 177 -7.06 -3.34 -8.39
N ILE A 178 -6.52 -3.50 -9.61
CA ILE A 178 -5.90 -2.40 -10.36
C ILE A 178 -6.94 -1.35 -10.70
N LEU A 179 -8.10 -1.73 -11.26
CA LEU A 179 -9.17 -0.81 -11.64
C LEU A 179 -9.73 -0.01 -10.47
N ALA A 180 -9.77 -0.60 -9.27
CA ALA A 180 -10.20 0.12 -8.07
C ALA A 180 -9.32 1.34 -7.76
N LYS A 181 -8.11 1.39 -8.32
CA LYS A 181 -7.12 2.47 -8.16
C LYS A 181 -6.90 3.26 -9.46
N GLN A 182 -6.93 2.60 -10.61
CA GLN A 182 -6.70 3.17 -11.94
C GLN A 182 -7.83 2.77 -12.90
N PRO A 183 -9.00 3.44 -12.83
CA PRO A 183 -10.16 3.08 -13.64
C PRO A 183 -9.93 3.26 -15.16
N ASN A 184 -9.02 4.15 -15.56
CA ASN A 184 -8.66 4.40 -16.96
C ASN A 184 -8.03 3.19 -17.68
N LEU A 185 -7.61 2.15 -16.93
CA LEU A 185 -7.08 0.92 -17.50
C LEU A 185 -8.17 -0.07 -17.92
N GLU A 186 -9.46 0.28 -17.78
CA GLU A 186 -10.60 -0.59 -18.16
C GLU A 186 -10.56 -1.04 -19.62
N LYS A 187 -10.00 -0.22 -20.52
CA LYS A 187 -9.90 -0.51 -21.96
C LYS A 187 -9.03 -1.73 -22.28
N TYR A 188 -8.23 -2.20 -21.33
CA TYR A 188 -7.39 -3.39 -21.48
C TYR A 188 -8.04 -4.65 -20.90
N ILE A 189 -9.25 -4.53 -20.35
CA ILE A 189 -10.02 -5.64 -19.81
C ILE A 189 -11.12 -6.01 -20.79
N ASP A 190 -11.29 -7.30 -20.98
CA ASP A 190 -12.44 -7.86 -21.68
C ASP A 190 -13.49 -8.24 -20.65
N TRP A 191 -14.46 -7.35 -20.46
CA TRP A 191 -15.54 -7.52 -19.49
C TRP A 191 -16.38 -8.77 -19.75
N ALA A 192 -16.44 -9.28 -20.99
CA ALA A 192 -17.16 -10.51 -21.31
C ALA A 192 -16.53 -11.75 -20.65
N GLN A 193 -15.25 -11.69 -20.26
CA GLN A 193 -14.58 -12.76 -19.51
C GLN A 193 -14.86 -12.70 -18.00
N ILE A 194 -15.41 -11.59 -17.52
CA ILE A 194 -15.68 -11.31 -16.11
C ILE A 194 -17.18 -11.42 -15.82
N ASP A 195 -18.02 -11.27 -16.84
CA ASP A 195 -19.47 -11.35 -16.70
C ASP A 195 -19.88 -12.70 -16.07
N GLY A 196 -20.67 -12.62 -14.99
CA GLY A 196 -21.09 -13.77 -14.20
C GLY A 196 -20.00 -14.47 -13.37
N CYS A 197 -18.75 -13.96 -13.32
CA CYS A 197 -17.70 -14.52 -12.47
C CYS A 197 -17.77 -13.98 -11.04
N PRO A 198 -18.10 -14.80 -10.03
CA PRO A 198 -18.11 -14.36 -8.65
C PRO A 198 -16.67 -14.06 -8.22
N SER A 199 -16.38 -12.78 -8.00
CA SER A 199 -15.11 -12.34 -7.43
C SER A 199 -15.33 -11.66 -6.09
N PRO A 200 -14.57 -12.04 -5.05
CA PRO A 200 -14.61 -11.35 -3.76
C PRO A 200 -14.07 -9.91 -3.84
N TYR A 201 -13.51 -9.50 -4.98
CA TYR A 201 -12.96 -8.15 -5.18
C TYR A 201 -13.96 -7.18 -5.81
N TRP A 202 -15.12 -7.65 -6.27
CA TRP A 202 -16.18 -6.77 -6.76
C TRP A 202 -16.65 -5.75 -5.71
N PRO A 203 -16.93 -6.12 -4.44
CA PRO A 203 -17.22 -5.15 -3.38
C PRO A 203 -16.15 -4.05 -3.24
N TYR A 204 -14.88 -4.43 -3.33
CA TYR A 204 -13.78 -3.49 -3.23
C TYR A 204 -13.71 -2.53 -4.42
N LEU A 205 -13.92 -3.06 -5.64
CA LEU A 205 -13.95 -2.26 -6.86
C LEU A 205 -15.11 -1.26 -6.83
N LEU A 206 -16.34 -1.73 -6.62
CA LEU A 206 -17.54 -0.88 -6.67
C LEU A 206 -17.60 0.14 -5.53
N TYR A 207 -17.01 -0.17 -4.37
CA TYR A 207 -16.83 0.81 -3.31
C TYR A 207 -15.99 2.01 -3.76
N ARG A 208 -14.96 1.81 -4.61
CA ARG A 208 -14.09 2.89 -5.09
C ARG A 208 -14.51 3.48 -6.43
N GLN A 209 -15.13 2.65 -7.28
CA GLN A 209 -15.40 2.94 -8.68
C GLN A 209 -16.82 2.41 -9.04
N PRO A 210 -17.88 3.10 -8.57
CA PRO A 210 -19.26 2.65 -8.76
C PRO A 210 -19.69 2.57 -10.23
N GLN A 211 -19.01 3.27 -11.14
CA GLN A 211 -19.30 3.22 -12.58
C GLN A 211 -19.16 1.81 -13.19
N PHE A 212 -18.37 0.92 -12.58
CA PHE A 212 -18.22 -0.46 -13.05
C PHE A 212 -19.38 -1.38 -12.65
N ALA A 213 -20.40 -0.87 -11.95
CA ALA A 213 -21.57 -1.64 -11.56
C ALA A 213 -22.33 -2.23 -12.77
N ILE A 214 -22.22 -1.60 -13.94
CA ILE A 214 -22.82 -2.10 -15.19
C ILE A 214 -22.29 -3.46 -15.64
N HIS A 215 -21.13 -3.87 -15.12
CA HIS A 215 -20.48 -5.15 -15.44
C HIS A 215 -20.62 -6.17 -14.30
N CYS A 216 -21.35 -5.84 -13.23
CA CYS A 216 -21.47 -6.67 -12.04
C CYS A 216 -22.84 -7.33 -11.96
N ASP A 217 -22.86 -8.65 -11.82
CA ASP A 217 -24.06 -9.41 -11.51
C ASP A 217 -24.31 -9.43 -9.98
N PHE A 218 -25.16 -8.52 -9.51
CA PHE A 218 -25.53 -8.42 -8.10
C PHE A 218 -26.38 -9.58 -7.60
N SER A 219 -26.95 -10.41 -8.49
CA SER A 219 -27.71 -11.60 -8.11
C SER A 219 -26.84 -12.63 -7.37
N GLN A 220 -25.52 -12.52 -7.48
CA GLN A 220 -24.56 -13.41 -6.81
C GLN A 220 -24.08 -12.90 -5.44
N TRP A 221 -24.50 -11.69 -5.02
CA TRP A 221 -24.01 -11.07 -3.79
C TRP A 221 -24.94 -11.29 -2.60
N GLU A 222 -24.39 -11.54 -1.42
CA GLU A 222 -25.15 -11.50 -0.16
C GLU A 222 -25.69 -10.08 0.10
N GLY A 223 -26.91 -9.99 0.62
CA GLY A 223 -27.63 -8.76 0.96
C GLY A 223 -26.86 -7.84 1.90
N ARG A 224 -26.02 -8.37 2.80
CA ARG A 224 -25.11 -7.54 3.62
C ARG A 224 -24.08 -6.75 2.80
N HIS A 225 -23.53 -7.34 1.75
CA HIS A 225 -22.55 -6.67 0.88
C HIS A 225 -23.23 -5.61 0.02
N ILE A 226 -24.45 -5.91 -0.46
CA ILE A 226 -25.29 -4.95 -1.19
C ILE A 226 -25.67 -3.77 -0.27
N SER A 227 -26.13 -4.04 0.96
CA SER A 227 -26.46 -3.01 1.95
C SER A 227 -25.26 -2.09 2.23
N TYR A 228 -24.08 -2.68 2.44
CA TYR A 228 -22.86 -1.90 2.65
C TYR A 228 -22.54 -1.01 1.44
N LEU A 229 -22.63 -1.56 0.22
CA LEU A 229 -22.40 -0.79 -1.01
C LEU A 229 -23.39 0.38 -1.15
N LEU A 230 -24.69 0.13 -0.94
CA LEU A 230 -25.74 1.15 -1.06
C LEU A 230 -25.63 2.23 0.03
N SER A 231 -25.07 1.92 1.20
CA SER A 231 -24.76 2.94 2.22
C SER A 231 -23.71 3.97 1.76
N LYS A 232 -22.90 3.62 0.75
CA LYS A 232 -21.83 4.46 0.20
C LYS A 232 -22.20 5.03 -1.17
N HIS A 233 -22.95 4.27 -1.96
CA HIS A 233 -23.36 4.60 -3.32
C HIS A 233 -24.86 4.35 -3.51
N PRO A 234 -25.73 5.17 -2.90
CA PRO A 234 -27.19 4.98 -2.95
C PRO A 234 -27.77 5.07 -4.38
N GLN A 235 -27.05 5.70 -5.31
CA GLN A 235 -27.42 5.79 -6.72
C GLN A 235 -27.36 4.47 -7.49
N LEU A 236 -26.68 3.44 -6.95
CA LEU A 236 -26.62 2.10 -7.57
C LEU A 236 -27.84 1.24 -7.26
N LYS A 237 -28.76 1.75 -6.44
CA LYS A 237 -29.91 1.03 -5.92
C LYS A 237 -30.85 0.60 -7.06
N THR A 238 -31.16 -0.69 -7.10
CA THR A 238 -32.20 -1.26 -7.94
C THR A 238 -33.25 -2.00 -7.10
N PRO A 239 -34.48 -2.18 -7.59
CA PRO A 239 -35.51 -2.93 -6.87
C PRO A 239 -35.08 -4.36 -6.50
N GLU A 240 -34.32 -5.03 -7.36
CA GLU A 240 -33.81 -6.39 -7.12
C GLU A 240 -32.86 -6.45 -5.93
N MET A 241 -32.02 -5.42 -5.75
CA MET A 241 -31.14 -5.29 -4.59
C MET A 241 -31.92 -5.13 -3.29
N GLU A 242 -32.98 -4.32 -3.29
CA GLU A 242 -33.80 -4.10 -2.10
C GLU A 242 -34.53 -5.37 -1.65
N GLN A 243 -35.10 -6.11 -2.60
CA GLN A 243 -35.73 -7.39 -2.31
C GLN A 243 -34.73 -8.33 -1.63
N LYS A 244 -33.51 -8.40 -2.14
CA LYS A 244 -32.47 -9.28 -1.61
C LYS A 244 -31.98 -8.90 -0.21
N ILE A 245 -31.89 -7.59 0.07
CA ILE A 245 -31.58 -7.10 1.42
C ILE A 245 -32.69 -7.51 2.40
N GLY A 246 -33.95 -7.39 2.01
CA GLY A 246 -35.09 -7.79 2.82
C GLY A 246 -35.13 -9.29 3.09
N GLU A 247 -34.85 -10.13 2.09
CA GLU A 247 -34.78 -11.58 2.24
C GLU A 247 -33.72 -12.01 3.27
N ASP A 248 -32.52 -11.44 3.22
CA ASP A 248 -31.43 -11.77 4.16
C ASP A 248 -31.73 -11.31 5.60
N GLN A 249 -32.36 -10.15 5.78
CA GLN A 249 -32.77 -9.66 7.11
C GLN A 249 -33.80 -10.59 7.77
N ILE A 250 -34.74 -11.12 6.99
CA ILE A 250 -35.75 -12.07 7.46
C ILE A 250 -35.10 -13.40 7.91
N TRP A 251 -34.04 -13.85 7.22
CA TRP A 251 -33.31 -15.07 7.62
C TRP A 251 -32.48 -14.89 8.90
N GLU A 252 -31.84 -13.73 9.11
CA GLU A 252 -31.09 -13.44 10.34
C GLU A 252 -32.01 -13.33 11.56
N GLU A 253 -33.20 -12.71 11.40
CA GLU A 253 -34.22 -12.65 12.46
C GLU A 253 -34.75 -14.05 12.83
N TYR A 254 -35.02 -14.90 11.83
CA TYR A 254 -35.46 -16.29 12.04
C TYR A 254 -34.41 -17.15 12.77
N LEU A 255 -33.12 -16.97 12.48
CA LEU A 255 -32.04 -17.69 13.16
C LEU A 255 -31.85 -17.20 14.60
N ALA A 256 -31.94 -15.89 14.84
CA ALA A 256 -31.87 -15.31 16.19
C ALA A 256 -33.03 -15.81 17.09
N GLU A 257 -34.25 -15.93 16.55
CA GLU A 257 -35.38 -16.49 17.29
C GLU A 257 -35.18 -17.96 17.68
N LYS A 258 -34.43 -18.74 16.88
CA LYS A 258 -34.12 -20.14 17.19
C LYS A 258 -32.93 -20.33 18.12
N GLU A 259 -31.94 -19.46 18.10
CA GLU A 259 -30.76 -19.57 18.99
C GLU A 259 -31.01 -19.01 20.40
N TYR A 260 -31.98 -18.09 20.56
CA TYR A 260 -32.34 -17.51 21.87
C TYR A 260 -33.65 -18.05 22.45
N GLY A 261 -34.25 -19.06 21.82
CA GLY A 261 -35.55 -19.65 22.16
C GLY A 261 -35.51 -20.99 22.89
N GLU A 262 -34.36 -21.46 23.40
CA GLU A 262 -34.23 -22.65 24.28
C GLU A 262 -33.88 -22.29 25.73
#